data_AF-A0A6N9FKF5-F1
#
_entry.id   AF-A0A6N9FKF5-F1
#
_cell.length_a   1.000
_cell.length_b   1.000
_cell.length_c   1.000
_cell.angle_alpha   90.00
_cell.angle_beta   90.00
_cell.angle_gamma   90.00
#
_symmetry.space_group_name_H-M   'P 1'
#
loop_
_entity.id
_entity.type
_entity.pdbx_description
1 polymer ?
#
loop_
_entity_poly.entity_id
_entity_poly.type
_entity_poly.pdbx_seq_one_letter_code
_entity_poly.pdbx_strand_id
1 'polypeptide(L)'
;MTYEGPLFGPETMNAPWGLKTREKLVALASRFFNANNISASHAAIGKALPNEGNPRPVTASDFLNYLNVTGAFPKTPNAFRVLALLESMASHGRLMRAGQDMSSIAGLGNYYLYMPTPQAAKRGLFGLVGVLGPEYLFELCAAVLMHITGKNEAGDAVAGTGLVVDERHVLTCRHVVADMQIDSVQAIQGRQYAVRSDEIHAHPNVDVAVMRLDGPPLTPLSGAVFQAPNVAQTVYTLGYPKLPGLRDASVTMQPGAVTNAAVTSLAGEQLFLYSAISRPGNSGGPVMSDDGYVVGLSIVDATGSYDAGDAFSPHYAGIPGQVIVSAVEDLGLGIDLQFEAFE
;
A
#
# COMPACT_ATOMS: atom_id res chain seq x y z
N MET A 1 -15.95 34.92 -9.13
CA MET A 1 -15.19 35.17 -7.88
C MET A 1 -14.07 34.15 -7.84
N THR A 2 -12.93 34.49 -8.39
CA THR A 2 -11.73 33.63 -8.43
C THR A 2 -10.98 33.81 -7.11
N TYR A 3 -10.88 32.73 -6.34
CA TYR A 3 -10.12 32.70 -5.10
C TYR A 3 -8.64 32.45 -5.46
N GLU A 4 -7.88 33.53 -5.66
CA GLU A 4 -6.42 33.47 -5.71
C GLU A 4 -5.87 33.85 -4.34
N GLY A 5 -5.63 32.84 -3.51
CA GLY A 5 -4.89 32.97 -2.26
C GLY A 5 -4.08 31.69 -2.02
N PRO A 6 -2.82 31.77 -1.57
CA PRO A 6 -2.08 30.58 -1.20
C PRO A 6 -2.72 29.96 0.06
N LEU A 7 -3.22 28.73 -0.05
CA LEU A 7 -3.84 27.98 1.05
C LEU A 7 -2.85 27.63 2.18
N PHE A 8 -1.56 27.91 2.01
CA PHE A 8 -0.52 27.60 2.98
C PHE A 8 0.37 28.83 3.20
N GLY A 9 0.30 29.39 4.41
CA GLY A 9 1.30 30.34 4.90
C GLY A 9 2.69 29.71 4.96
N PRO A 10 3.75 30.48 5.30
CA PRO A 10 5.09 29.91 5.44
C PRO A 10 5.06 28.74 6.42
N GLU A 11 5.57 27.58 5.99
CA GLU A 11 5.67 26.37 6.82
C GLU A 11 6.23 26.73 8.19
N THR A 12 5.37 26.71 9.21
CA THR A 12 5.82 26.94 10.58
C THR A 12 6.75 25.80 10.97
N MET A 13 7.68 26.06 11.88
CA MET A 13 8.60 25.04 12.43
C MET A 13 7.89 23.79 12.99
N ASN A 14 6.56 23.89 13.18
CA ASN A 14 5.66 22.86 13.72
C ASN A 14 4.61 22.33 12.71
N ALA A 15 4.65 22.68 11.41
CA ALA A 15 3.75 22.11 10.38
C ALA A 15 4.24 20.75 9.88
N PRO A 16 3.43 19.67 9.85
CA PRO A 16 3.88 18.30 9.57
C PRO A 16 4.67 18.21 8.25
N TRP A 17 5.66 17.30 8.19
CA TRP A 17 6.42 17.11 6.96
C TRP A 17 5.58 16.38 5.91
N GLY A 18 5.55 16.92 4.69
CA GLY A 18 4.95 16.24 3.54
C GLY A 18 5.62 14.89 3.26
N LEU A 19 4.91 14.02 2.55
CA LEU A 19 5.31 12.62 2.30
C LEU A 19 6.73 12.49 1.71
N LYS A 20 7.07 13.23 0.64
CA LYS A 20 8.40 13.20 0.01
C LYS A 20 9.54 13.49 0.99
N THR A 21 9.31 14.38 1.94
CA THR A 21 10.29 14.72 2.98
C THR A 21 10.45 13.56 3.96
N ARG A 22 9.35 12.92 4.36
CA ARG A 22 9.36 11.73 5.25
C ARG A 22 10.04 10.54 4.58
N GLU A 23 9.76 10.27 3.30
CA GLU A 23 10.44 9.24 2.50
C GLU A 23 11.95 9.46 2.45
N LYS A 24 12.37 10.68 2.13
CA LYS A 24 13.80 11.04 2.11
C LYS A 24 14.46 10.79 3.47
N LEU A 25 13.79 11.12 4.57
CA LEU A 25 14.31 10.88 5.91
C LEU A 25 14.38 9.39 6.25
N VAL A 26 13.39 8.58 5.85
CA VAL A 26 13.43 7.11 6.00
C VAL A 26 14.62 6.52 5.23
N ALA A 27 14.87 6.97 4.00
CA ALA A 27 16.01 6.52 3.20
C ALA A 27 17.35 6.93 3.82
N LEU A 28 17.46 8.17 4.32
CA LEU A 28 18.65 8.65 5.02
C LEU A 28 18.90 7.88 6.32
N ALA A 29 17.87 7.67 7.13
CA ALA A 29 17.95 6.89 8.37
C ALA A 29 18.38 5.45 8.09
N SER A 30 17.74 4.80 7.11
CA SER A 30 18.08 3.42 6.72
C SER A 30 19.54 3.27 6.32
N ARG A 31 20.10 4.26 5.60
CA ARG A 31 21.53 4.28 5.22
C ARG A 31 22.45 4.58 6.40
N PHE A 32 22.07 5.55 7.24
CA PHE A 32 22.88 6.03 8.35
C PHE A 32 23.00 5.01 9.50
N PHE A 33 21.90 4.34 9.83
CA PHE A 33 21.87 3.32 10.89
C PHE A 33 22.33 1.94 10.42
N ASN A 34 22.66 1.75 9.13
CA ASN A 34 23.07 0.45 8.60
C ASN A 34 24.39 -0.01 9.22
N ALA A 35 24.39 -1.21 9.81
CA ALA A 35 25.56 -1.80 10.45
C ALA A 35 26.77 -1.92 9.50
N ASN A 36 26.53 -2.15 8.20
CA ASN A 36 27.57 -2.23 7.19
C ASN A 36 28.17 -0.85 6.83
N ASN A 37 27.51 0.24 7.23
CA ASN A 37 27.94 1.61 6.94
C ASN A 37 28.43 2.37 8.17
N ILE A 38 28.62 1.72 9.33
CA ILE A 38 28.99 2.39 10.59
C ILE A 38 30.20 3.33 10.40
N SER A 39 31.24 2.87 9.69
CA SER A 39 32.43 3.70 9.45
C SER A 39 32.12 4.98 8.66
N ALA A 40 31.26 4.87 7.65
CA ALA A 40 30.84 6.01 6.84
C ALA A 40 29.95 6.97 7.65
N SER A 41 29.04 6.43 8.47
CA SER A 41 28.17 7.23 9.33
C SER A 41 28.97 8.02 10.37
N HIS A 42 29.98 7.40 10.99
CA HIS A 42 30.91 8.06 11.91
C HIS A 42 31.72 9.15 11.22
N ALA A 43 32.30 8.85 10.06
CA ALA A 43 33.05 9.82 9.27
C ALA A 43 32.20 11.04 8.86
N ALA A 44 30.95 10.81 8.47
CA ALA A 44 30.03 11.87 8.04
C ALA A 44 29.71 12.92 9.13
N ILE A 45 29.90 12.56 10.41
CA ILE A 45 29.67 13.45 11.56
C ILE A 45 30.95 13.77 12.34
N GLY A 46 32.11 13.36 11.83
CA GLY A 46 33.40 13.57 12.52
C GLY A 46 33.53 12.85 13.86
N LYS A 47 32.76 11.77 14.07
CA LYS A 47 32.80 10.97 15.30
C LYS A 47 33.89 9.91 15.18
N ALA A 48 34.74 9.78 16.21
CA ALA A 48 35.79 8.77 16.23
C ALA A 48 35.19 7.36 16.01
N LEU A 49 35.89 6.53 15.24
CA LEU A 49 35.51 5.12 15.12
C LEU A 49 35.63 4.45 16.50
N PRO A 50 34.69 3.59 16.88
CA PRO A 50 34.86 2.76 18.05
C PRO A 50 36.07 1.84 17.87
N ASN A 51 36.80 1.52 18.95
CA ASN A 51 37.95 0.62 18.93
C ASN A 51 37.61 -0.70 18.21
N GLU A 52 38.58 -1.26 17.48
CA GLU A 52 38.43 -2.55 16.80
C GLU A 52 37.88 -3.61 17.77
N GLY A 53 36.74 -4.22 17.42
CA GLY A 53 36.10 -5.28 18.21
C GLY A 53 34.79 -4.91 18.91
N ASN A 54 34.36 -3.64 18.94
CA ASN A 54 33.04 -3.27 19.47
C ASN A 54 32.42 -2.07 18.73
N PRO A 55 31.85 -2.28 17.52
CA PRO A 55 31.19 -1.22 16.78
C PRO A 55 30.02 -0.67 17.58
N ARG A 56 30.20 0.49 18.21
CA ARG A 56 29.12 1.20 18.88
C ARG A 56 28.16 1.72 17.80
N PRO A 57 26.85 1.41 17.90
CA PRO A 57 25.86 1.98 17.01
C PRO A 57 25.85 3.52 17.13
N VAL A 58 25.21 4.16 16.16
CA VAL A 58 24.97 5.61 16.18
C VAL A 58 23.62 5.92 16.84
N THR A 59 23.52 7.07 17.50
CA THR A 59 22.31 7.51 18.22
C THR A 59 21.36 8.32 17.33
N ALA A 60 20.14 8.57 17.82
CA ALA A 60 19.25 9.56 17.21
C ALA A 60 19.87 10.98 17.19
N SER A 61 20.63 11.35 18.22
CA SER A 61 21.37 12.62 18.25
C SER A 61 22.44 12.68 17.15
N ASP A 62 23.17 11.58 16.93
CA ASP A 62 24.14 11.48 15.84
C ASP A 62 23.46 11.64 14.47
N PHE A 63 22.27 11.08 14.28
CA PHE A 63 21.51 11.24 13.04
C PHE A 63 21.03 12.68 12.83
N LEU A 64 20.58 13.36 13.88
CA LEU A 64 20.26 14.79 13.79
C LEU A 64 21.48 15.63 13.41
N ASN A 65 22.63 15.33 14.01
CA ASN A 65 23.89 15.97 13.63
C ASN A 65 24.21 15.71 12.15
N TYR A 66 24.11 14.45 11.69
CA TYR A 66 24.28 14.07 10.29
C TYR A 66 23.39 14.87 9.34
N LEU A 67 22.11 15.05 9.65
CA LEU A 67 21.19 15.84 8.83
C LEU A 67 21.61 17.31 8.73
N ASN A 68 22.16 17.87 9.82
CA ASN A 68 22.61 19.26 9.87
C ASN A 68 23.93 19.49 9.12
N VAL A 69 24.93 18.62 9.33
CA VAL A 69 26.29 18.84 8.80
C VAL A 69 26.43 18.50 7.32
N THR A 70 25.64 17.53 6.83
CA THR A 70 25.70 17.14 5.41
C THR A 70 24.80 17.97 4.52
N GLY A 71 23.93 18.81 5.09
CA GLY A 71 22.91 19.55 4.35
C GLY A 71 21.91 18.63 3.63
N ALA A 72 21.85 17.34 4.01
CA ALA A 72 20.93 16.37 3.42
C ALA A 72 19.46 16.77 3.66
N PHE A 73 19.21 17.63 4.65
CA PHE A 73 17.91 18.24 4.93
C PHE A 73 17.95 19.76 4.68
N PRO A 74 17.05 20.32 3.85
CA PRO A 74 17.13 21.72 3.40
C PRO A 74 16.79 22.77 4.47
N LYS A 75 16.28 22.34 5.63
CA LYS A 75 15.93 23.20 6.79
C LYS A 75 16.50 22.55 8.05
N THR A 76 16.46 23.24 9.20
CA THR A 76 16.78 22.58 10.48
C THR A 76 15.71 21.53 10.79
N PRO A 77 16.06 20.23 10.95
CA PRO A 77 15.09 19.19 11.25
C PRO A 77 14.58 19.34 12.69
N ASN A 78 13.26 19.30 12.86
CA ASN A 78 12.62 19.25 14.16
C ASN A 78 12.96 17.91 14.87
N ALA A 79 13.69 17.98 15.97
CA ALA A 79 14.21 16.82 16.69
C ALA A 79 13.10 15.84 17.13
N PHE A 80 11.96 16.34 17.62
CA PHE A 80 10.85 15.49 18.06
C PHE A 80 10.24 14.67 16.92
N ARG A 81 10.24 15.21 15.70
CA ARG A 81 9.71 14.49 14.55
C ARG A 81 10.68 13.49 13.96
N VAL A 82 11.98 13.82 13.98
CA VAL A 82 13.00 12.81 13.64
C VAL A 82 12.86 11.65 14.62
N LEU A 83 12.77 11.93 15.92
CA LEU A 83 12.51 10.89 16.91
C LEU A 83 11.24 10.10 16.62
N ALA A 84 10.09 10.75 16.42
CA ALA A 84 8.84 10.06 16.10
C ALA A 84 8.95 9.17 14.84
N LEU A 85 9.69 9.61 13.82
CA LEU A 85 9.94 8.82 12.62
C LEU A 85 10.83 7.61 12.92
N LEU A 86 11.94 7.79 13.64
CA LEU A 86 12.82 6.67 14.03
C LEU A 86 12.10 5.66 14.92
N GLU A 87 11.23 6.15 15.79
CA GLU A 87 10.38 5.33 16.64
C GLU A 87 9.37 4.52 15.83
N SER A 88 8.71 5.16 14.86
CA SER A 88 7.84 4.48 13.90
C SER A 88 8.60 3.45 13.06
N MET A 89 9.82 3.78 12.60
CA MET A 89 10.68 2.80 11.92
C MET A 89 11.04 1.62 12.84
N ALA A 90 11.27 1.86 14.12
CA ALA A 90 11.57 0.80 15.07
C ALA A 90 10.34 -0.09 15.38
N SER A 91 9.16 0.51 15.57
CA SER A 91 7.94 -0.24 15.85
C SER A 91 7.50 -1.14 14.70
N HIS A 92 7.86 -0.79 13.46
CA HIS A 92 7.58 -1.59 12.26
C HIS A 92 8.79 -2.43 11.80
N GLY A 93 9.74 -2.70 12.69
CA GLY A 93 10.85 -3.64 12.43
C GLY A 93 11.85 -3.19 11.36
N ARG A 94 11.89 -1.88 11.03
CA ARG A 94 12.89 -1.30 10.11
C ARG A 94 14.18 -0.91 10.83
N LEU A 95 14.08 -0.54 12.10
CA LEU A 95 15.21 -0.29 13.00
C LEU A 95 15.11 -1.17 14.24
N MET A 96 16.26 -1.61 14.73
CA MET A 96 16.38 -2.25 16.04
C MET A 96 16.95 -1.24 17.04
N ARG A 97 16.35 -1.16 18.23
CA ARG A 97 16.94 -0.43 19.36
C ARG A 97 18.11 -1.23 19.92
N ALA A 98 19.27 -0.61 20.05
CA ALA A 98 20.51 -1.24 20.49
C ALA A 98 21.03 -0.67 21.83
N GLY A 99 20.12 -0.15 22.66
CA GLY A 99 20.42 0.47 23.95
C GLY A 99 20.25 1.99 23.94
N GLN A 100 20.71 2.63 25.00
CA GLN A 100 20.57 4.08 25.18
C GLN A 100 21.81 4.68 25.86
N ASP A 101 22.24 5.83 25.38
CA ASP A 101 23.16 6.72 26.10
C ASP A 101 22.38 7.50 27.18
N MET A 102 22.59 7.11 28.44
CA MET A 102 21.92 7.69 29.61
C MET A 102 22.39 9.13 29.92
N SER A 103 23.45 9.61 29.29
CA SER A 103 23.91 11.00 29.43
C SER A 103 23.17 11.98 28.51
N SER A 104 22.41 11.47 27.55
CA SER A 104 21.62 12.26 26.59
C SER A 104 20.18 12.47 27.07
N ILE A 105 19.53 13.48 26.50
CA ILE A 105 18.08 13.67 26.61
C ILE A 105 17.37 12.39 26.14
N ALA A 106 16.30 12.01 26.86
CA ALA A 106 15.47 10.85 26.57
C ALA A 106 15.05 10.81 25.09
N GLY A 107 15.15 9.63 24.47
CA GLY A 107 14.90 9.45 23.03
C GLY A 107 16.12 9.76 22.16
N LEU A 108 16.78 10.90 22.35
CA LEU A 108 17.95 11.32 21.56
C LEU A 108 19.17 10.43 21.78
N GLY A 109 19.29 9.85 22.98
CA GLY A 109 20.35 8.91 23.31
C GLY A 109 20.14 7.49 22.77
N ASN A 110 19.00 7.20 22.14
CA ASN A 110 18.69 5.84 21.69
C ASN A 110 19.61 5.45 20.55
N TYR A 111 20.27 4.30 20.70
CA TYR A 111 21.05 3.65 19.66
C TYR A 111 20.11 2.89 18.72
N TYR A 112 20.32 3.06 17.42
CA TYR A 112 19.58 2.31 16.40
C TYR A 112 20.52 1.56 15.47
N LEU A 113 20.04 0.42 14.99
CA LEU A 113 20.65 -0.36 13.92
C LEU A 113 19.60 -0.63 12.84
N TYR A 114 19.95 -0.34 11.59
CA TYR A 114 19.17 -0.79 10.45
C TYR A 114 19.55 -2.24 10.14
N MET A 115 18.69 -3.14 10.57
CA MET A 115 18.73 -4.57 10.32
C MET A 115 17.27 -5.02 10.17
N PRO A 116 16.65 -4.78 8.98
CA PRO A 116 15.26 -5.14 8.80
C PRO A 116 15.08 -6.65 8.97
N THR A 117 13.97 -7.07 9.55
CA THR A 117 13.62 -8.49 9.59
C THR A 117 13.55 -9.05 8.17
N PRO A 118 13.81 -10.36 7.93
CA PRO A 118 13.67 -10.96 6.60
C PRO A 118 12.30 -10.69 5.98
N GLN A 119 11.25 -10.71 6.80
CA GLN A 119 9.88 -10.36 6.46
C GLN A 119 9.77 -8.91 5.97
N ALA A 120 10.26 -7.94 6.74
CA ALA A 120 10.26 -6.53 6.34
C ALA A 120 11.08 -6.28 5.06
N ALA A 121 12.17 -7.01 4.85
CA ALA A 121 12.99 -6.90 3.64
C ALA A 121 12.23 -7.38 2.38
N LYS A 122 11.48 -8.50 2.47
CA LYS A 122 10.66 -9.03 1.37
C LYS A 122 9.55 -8.06 0.92
N ARG A 123 8.99 -7.30 1.87
CA ARG A 123 7.86 -6.38 1.62
C ARG A 123 8.24 -5.09 0.89
N GLY A 124 9.51 -4.92 0.52
CA GLY A 124 9.97 -3.80 -0.31
C GLY A 124 9.45 -2.43 0.14
N LEU A 125 8.86 -1.69 -0.80
CA LEU A 125 8.22 -0.39 -0.55
C LEU A 125 6.96 -0.51 0.31
N PHE A 126 6.15 -1.55 0.13
CA PHE A 126 4.92 -1.75 0.91
C PHE A 126 5.17 -1.93 2.41
N GLY A 127 6.30 -2.52 2.81
CA GLY A 127 6.66 -2.59 4.23
C GLY A 127 7.03 -1.22 4.84
N LEU A 128 7.09 -0.13 4.05
CA LEU A 128 7.23 1.24 4.57
C LEU A 128 5.87 1.88 4.87
N VAL A 129 4.75 1.24 4.51
CA VAL A 129 3.40 1.77 4.75
C VAL A 129 3.13 1.96 6.24
N GLY A 130 3.48 1.01 7.11
CA GLY A 130 3.34 1.22 8.56
C GLY A 130 4.16 2.42 9.08
N VAL A 131 5.27 2.74 8.43
CA VAL A 131 6.14 3.89 8.79
C VAL A 131 5.62 5.22 8.24
N LEU A 132 5.18 5.23 6.98
CA LEU A 132 4.83 6.44 6.23
C LEU A 132 3.32 6.72 6.22
N GLY A 133 2.51 5.77 6.68
CA GLY A 133 1.07 5.87 6.84
C GLY A 133 0.27 5.77 5.53
N PRO A 134 -1.05 5.99 5.61
CA PRO A 134 -1.98 5.72 4.50
C PRO A 134 -1.82 6.65 3.29
N GLU A 135 -1.27 7.86 3.48
CA GLU A 135 -0.94 8.75 2.35
C GLU A 135 0.05 8.07 1.39
N TYR A 136 1.05 7.38 1.94
CA TYR A 136 2.02 6.63 1.16
C TYR A 136 1.41 5.40 0.49
N LEU A 137 0.54 4.68 1.20
CA LEU A 137 -0.22 3.55 0.65
C LEU A 137 -1.05 3.99 -0.56
N PHE A 138 -1.71 5.16 -0.48
CA PHE A 138 -2.47 5.71 -1.59
C PHE A 138 -1.59 5.96 -2.82
N GLU A 139 -0.42 6.60 -2.67
CA GLU A 139 0.48 6.85 -3.81
C GLU A 139 0.99 5.54 -4.44
N LEU A 140 1.35 4.55 -3.62
CA LEU A 140 1.78 3.23 -4.11
C LEU A 140 0.68 2.51 -4.88
N CYS A 141 -0.51 2.41 -4.30
CA CYS A 141 -1.63 1.71 -4.93
C CYS A 141 -2.13 2.46 -6.18
N ALA A 142 -2.25 3.78 -6.15
CA ALA A 142 -2.73 4.55 -7.30
C ALA A 142 -1.84 4.38 -8.55
N ALA A 143 -0.56 4.04 -8.38
CA ALA A 143 0.36 3.75 -9.48
C ALA A 143 0.14 2.37 -10.14
N VAL A 144 -0.54 1.44 -9.46
CA VAL A 144 -0.72 0.04 -9.89
C VAL A 144 -2.18 -0.38 -10.02
N LEU A 145 -3.13 0.54 -9.80
CA LEU A 145 -4.55 0.29 -10.01
C LEU A 145 -4.99 0.75 -11.39
N MET A 146 -5.67 -0.13 -12.11
CA MET A 146 -6.28 0.14 -13.40
C MET A 146 -7.78 0.36 -13.23
N HIS A 147 -8.31 1.42 -13.86
CA HIS A 147 -9.74 1.61 -14.03
C HIS A 147 -10.18 0.76 -15.21
N ILE A 148 -10.87 -0.34 -14.94
CA ILE A 148 -11.34 -1.26 -15.97
C ILE A 148 -12.67 -0.72 -16.49
N THR A 149 -12.73 -0.35 -17.77
CA THR A 149 -13.95 0.17 -18.39
C THR A 149 -14.56 -0.82 -19.38
N GLY A 150 -15.89 -0.79 -19.47
CA GLY A 150 -16.62 -1.58 -20.44
C GLY A 150 -18.09 -1.16 -20.53
N LYS A 151 -18.87 -1.94 -21.25
CA LYS A 151 -20.32 -1.75 -21.38
C LYS A 151 -21.08 -3.00 -20.97
N ASN A 152 -22.15 -2.83 -20.20
CA ASN A 152 -23.04 -3.93 -19.87
C ASN A 152 -23.95 -4.29 -21.07
N GLU A 153 -24.83 -5.29 -20.91
CA GLU A 153 -25.78 -5.70 -21.96
C GLU A 153 -26.72 -4.57 -22.43
N ALA A 154 -27.04 -3.62 -21.56
CA ALA A 154 -27.86 -2.45 -21.89
C ALA A 154 -27.08 -1.37 -22.68
N GLY A 155 -25.76 -1.53 -22.83
CA GLY A 155 -24.87 -0.56 -23.47
C GLY A 155 -24.43 0.58 -22.55
N ASP A 156 -24.78 0.53 -21.27
CA ASP A 156 -24.37 1.52 -20.28
C ASP A 156 -22.90 1.33 -19.91
N ALA A 157 -22.19 2.45 -19.75
CA ALA A 157 -20.82 2.44 -19.27
C ALA A 157 -20.76 1.98 -17.81
N VAL A 158 -20.04 0.88 -17.60
CA VAL A 158 -19.77 0.26 -16.31
C VAL A 158 -18.27 0.14 -16.12
N ALA A 159 -17.86 0.03 -14.86
CA ALA A 159 -16.45 -0.01 -14.52
C ALA A 159 -16.19 -0.87 -13.28
N GLY A 160 -14.96 -1.35 -13.22
CA GLY A 160 -14.38 -2.00 -12.05
C GLY A 160 -12.95 -1.52 -11.81
N THR A 161 -12.28 -2.15 -10.86
CA THR A 161 -10.88 -1.90 -10.55
C THR A 161 -10.07 -3.16 -10.83
N GLY A 162 -8.86 -2.96 -11.35
CA GLY A 162 -7.86 -4.01 -11.52
C GLY A 162 -6.56 -3.68 -10.80
N LEU A 163 -5.87 -4.70 -10.31
CA LEU A 163 -4.58 -4.63 -9.65
C LEU A 163 -3.50 -5.20 -10.57
N VAL A 164 -2.49 -4.41 -10.92
CA VAL A 164 -1.34 -4.90 -11.72
C VAL A 164 -0.48 -5.84 -10.86
N VAL A 165 -0.41 -7.11 -11.25
CA VAL A 165 0.29 -8.16 -10.48
C VAL A 165 1.64 -8.56 -11.08
N ASP A 166 1.84 -8.38 -12.38
CA ASP A 166 3.14 -8.52 -13.03
C ASP A 166 3.28 -7.56 -14.23
N GLU A 167 4.28 -7.76 -15.10
CA GLU A 167 4.53 -6.90 -16.26
C GLU A 167 3.43 -6.91 -17.33
N ARG A 168 2.47 -7.84 -17.28
CA ARG A 168 1.44 -8.05 -18.32
C ARG A 168 0.05 -8.33 -17.78
N HIS A 169 -0.09 -8.71 -16.52
CA HIS A 169 -1.33 -9.22 -15.95
C HIS A 169 -1.95 -8.27 -14.94
N VAL A 170 -3.27 -8.14 -15.04
CA VAL A 170 -4.11 -7.38 -14.13
C VAL A 170 -5.10 -8.35 -13.47
N LEU A 171 -5.04 -8.42 -12.14
CA LEU A 171 -5.96 -9.17 -11.30
C LEU A 171 -7.22 -8.33 -11.04
N THR A 172 -8.40 -8.94 -11.11
CA THR A 172 -9.69 -8.29 -10.80
C THR A 172 -10.71 -9.34 -10.35
N CYS A 173 -11.96 -8.93 -10.13
CA CYS A 173 -13.06 -9.85 -9.88
C CYS A 173 -13.57 -10.50 -11.16
N ARG A 174 -14.06 -11.73 -11.08
CA ARG A 174 -14.63 -12.43 -12.24
C ARG A 174 -15.87 -11.71 -12.76
N HIS A 175 -16.76 -11.27 -11.89
CA HIS A 175 -17.98 -10.57 -12.32
C HIS A 175 -17.65 -9.27 -13.09
N VAL A 176 -16.54 -8.59 -12.77
CA VAL A 176 -16.09 -7.39 -13.51
C VAL A 176 -15.83 -7.70 -14.98
N VAL A 177 -15.31 -8.88 -15.31
CA VAL A 177 -15.05 -9.28 -16.70
C VAL A 177 -16.21 -10.05 -17.35
N ALA A 178 -17.12 -10.61 -16.55
CA ALA A 178 -18.27 -11.38 -17.03
C ALA A 178 -19.49 -10.49 -17.32
N ASP A 179 -19.72 -9.47 -16.50
CA ASP A 179 -20.94 -8.65 -16.55
C ASP A 179 -20.83 -7.47 -17.53
N MET A 180 -19.66 -7.31 -18.18
CA MET A 180 -19.45 -6.26 -19.17
C MET A 180 -18.56 -6.69 -20.32
N GLN A 181 -18.84 -6.15 -21.50
CA GLN A 181 -17.92 -6.15 -22.62
C GLN A 181 -16.80 -5.16 -22.31
N ILE A 182 -15.63 -5.69 -21.95
CA ILE A 182 -14.41 -4.92 -21.67
C ILE A 182 -14.00 -4.11 -22.91
N ASP A 183 -13.66 -2.84 -22.72
CA ASP A 183 -13.11 -2.02 -23.80
C ASP A 183 -11.76 -2.61 -24.25
N SER A 184 -11.56 -2.71 -25.58
CA SER A 184 -10.35 -3.31 -26.17
C SER A 184 -9.06 -2.54 -25.86
N VAL A 185 -9.18 -1.30 -25.36
CA VAL A 185 -8.07 -0.47 -24.92
C VAL A 185 -8.35 0.05 -23.52
N GLN A 186 -7.42 -0.21 -22.59
CA GLN A 186 -7.46 0.29 -21.22
C GLN A 186 -6.29 1.25 -20.97
N ALA A 187 -6.42 2.12 -19.97
CA ALA A 187 -5.37 3.08 -19.62
C ALA A 187 -4.84 2.84 -18.20
N ILE A 188 -3.52 2.76 -18.07
CA ILE A 188 -2.83 2.58 -16.79
C ILE A 188 -1.41 3.18 -16.90
N GLN A 189 -0.89 3.75 -15.81
CA GLN A 189 0.47 4.33 -15.76
C GLN A 189 0.73 5.37 -16.87
N GLY A 190 -0.30 6.14 -17.23
CA GLY A 190 -0.24 7.17 -18.26
C GLY A 190 -0.11 6.64 -19.70
N ARG A 191 -0.36 5.34 -19.92
CA ARG A 191 -0.25 4.66 -21.22
C ARG A 191 -1.52 3.88 -21.54
N GLN A 192 -1.73 3.62 -22.82
CA GLN A 192 -2.80 2.77 -23.33
C GLN A 192 -2.28 1.36 -23.61
N TYR A 193 -3.10 0.36 -23.31
CA TYR A 193 -2.80 -1.05 -23.49
C TYR A 193 -3.96 -1.74 -24.19
N ALA A 194 -3.65 -2.64 -25.12
CA ALA A 194 -4.66 -3.48 -25.73
C ALA A 194 -4.99 -4.64 -24.78
N VAL A 195 -6.27 -4.90 -24.56
CA VAL A 195 -6.73 -6.06 -23.79
C VAL A 195 -6.77 -7.27 -24.71
N ARG A 196 -6.10 -8.35 -24.32
CA ARG A 196 -6.16 -9.62 -25.04
C ARG A 196 -7.42 -10.36 -24.63
N SER A 197 -8.49 -10.17 -25.39
CA SER A 197 -9.82 -10.74 -25.08
C SER A 197 -9.83 -12.26 -24.97
N ASP A 198 -8.94 -12.93 -25.69
CA ASP A 198 -8.71 -14.38 -25.66
C ASP A 198 -7.85 -14.84 -24.47
N GLU A 199 -7.23 -13.90 -23.74
CA GLU A 199 -6.37 -14.12 -22.56
C GLU A 199 -6.96 -13.42 -21.32
N ILE A 200 -8.29 -13.47 -21.20
CA ILE A 200 -9.03 -13.17 -19.97
C ILE A 200 -9.37 -14.51 -19.30
N HIS A 201 -8.76 -14.75 -18.15
CA HIS A 201 -8.85 -16.00 -17.41
C HIS A 201 -9.69 -15.81 -16.15
N ALA A 202 -10.97 -16.19 -16.22
CA ALA A 202 -11.88 -16.19 -15.07
C ALA A 202 -11.85 -17.54 -14.35
N HIS A 203 -11.72 -17.50 -13.02
CA HIS A 203 -11.76 -18.72 -12.21
C HIS A 203 -13.19 -19.30 -12.16
N PRO A 204 -13.39 -20.62 -12.32
CA PRO A 204 -14.74 -21.20 -12.44
C PRO A 204 -15.58 -21.10 -11.16
N ASN A 205 -14.95 -21.12 -9.98
CA ASN A 205 -15.65 -21.23 -8.69
C ASN A 205 -15.35 -20.10 -7.70
N VAL A 206 -14.47 -19.17 -8.07
CA VAL A 206 -14.03 -18.07 -7.19
C VAL A 206 -14.20 -16.80 -8.01
N ASP A 207 -14.66 -15.72 -7.40
CA ASP A 207 -14.88 -14.44 -8.07
C ASP A 207 -13.57 -13.70 -8.41
N VAL A 208 -12.60 -14.40 -9.01
CA VAL A 208 -11.27 -13.90 -9.39
C VAL A 208 -11.09 -14.08 -10.90
N ALA A 209 -10.56 -13.05 -11.55
CA ALA A 209 -10.11 -13.13 -12.93
C ALA A 209 -8.78 -12.42 -13.14
N VAL A 210 -8.05 -12.86 -14.15
CA VAL A 210 -6.81 -12.24 -14.60
C VAL A 210 -6.95 -11.86 -16.06
N MET A 211 -6.64 -10.61 -16.38
CA MET A 211 -6.59 -10.08 -17.73
C MET A 211 -5.15 -9.89 -18.18
N ARG A 212 -4.81 -10.31 -19.39
CA ARG A 212 -3.55 -9.96 -20.02
C ARG A 212 -3.65 -8.69 -20.86
N LEU A 213 -2.66 -7.83 -20.70
CA LEU A 213 -2.48 -6.61 -21.47
C LEU A 213 -1.29 -6.73 -22.43
N ASP A 214 -1.47 -6.22 -23.63
CA ASP A 214 -0.41 -6.04 -24.62
C ASP A 214 0.08 -4.59 -24.63
N GLY A 215 1.39 -4.45 -24.60
CA GLY A 215 2.08 -3.17 -24.62
C GLY A 215 3.47 -3.24 -23.99
N PRO A 216 4.05 -2.08 -23.65
CA PRO A 216 5.25 -1.99 -22.82
C PRO A 216 5.09 -2.75 -21.50
N PRO A 217 6.17 -3.20 -20.84
CA PRO A 217 6.05 -3.81 -19.52
C PRO A 217 5.36 -2.86 -18.53
N LEU A 218 4.34 -3.37 -17.84
CA LEU A 218 3.74 -2.70 -16.68
C LEU A 218 4.76 -2.68 -15.54
N THR A 219 4.70 -1.65 -14.70
CA THR A 219 5.40 -1.70 -13.41
C THR A 219 4.47 -2.37 -12.39
N PRO A 220 4.75 -3.60 -11.94
CA PRO A 220 3.86 -4.28 -11.03
C PRO A 220 3.99 -3.79 -9.61
N LEU A 221 3.12 -4.32 -8.77
CA LEU A 221 3.18 -4.16 -7.34
C LEU A 221 4.39 -4.94 -6.77
N SER A 222 5.59 -4.35 -6.89
CA SER A 222 6.81 -4.93 -6.33
C SER A 222 6.75 -4.92 -4.80
N GLY A 223 6.72 -6.11 -4.21
CA GLY A 223 6.70 -6.29 -2.75
C GLY A 223 5.30 -6.30 -2.12
N ALA A 224 4.20 -6.40 -2.88
CA ALA A 224 2.93 -6.83 -2.27
C ALA A 224 3.13 -8.20 -1.69
N VAL A 225 2.56 -8.37 -0.51
CA VAL A 225 2.39 -9.66 0.09
C VAL A 225 0.93 -9.74 0.49
N PHE A 226 0.27 -10.80 0.06
CA PHE A 226 -1.08 -11.14 0.46
C PHE A 226 -1.06 -11.72 1.86
N GLN A 227 -2.10 -11.44 2.62
CA GLN A 227 -2.27 -11.94 3.98
C GLN A 227 -3.72 -12.34 4.18
N ALA A 228 -3.96 -13.29 5.08
CA ALA A 228 -5.31 -13.55 5.54
C ALA A 228 -5.89 -12.32 6.28
N PRO A 229 -7.20 -12.07 6.19
CA PRO A 229 -7.86 -11.06 7.01
C PRO A 229 -7.81 -11.43 8.50
N ASN A 230 -7.61 -10.44 9.36
CA ASN A 230 -7.69 -10.60 10.81
C ASN A 230 -8.71 -9.62 11.41
N VAL A 231 -9.54 -10.08 12.35
CA VAL A 231 -10.60 -9.25 12.95
C VAL A 231 -9.99 -8.02 13.62
N ALA A 232 -10.65 -6.87 13.46
CA ALA A 232 -10.23 -5.55 13.93
C ALA A 232 -8.94 -5.01 13.30
N GLN A 233 -8.36 -5.69 12.30
CA GLN A 233 -7.28 -5.14 11.49
C GLN A 233 -7.79 -3.89 10.74
N THR A 234 -7.06 -2.78 10.85
CA THR A 234 -7.33 -1.57 10.07
C THR A 234 -7.08 -1.86 8.60
N VAL A 235 -8.04 -1.50 7.75
CA VAL A 235 -7.95 -1.70 6.31
C VAL A 235 -8.38 -0.48 5.53
N TYR A 236 -7.94 -0.42 4.29
CA TYR A 236 -8.25 0.60 3.31
C TYR A 236 -8.74 -0.07 2.03
N THR A 237 -9.94 0.26 1.59
CA THR A 237 -10.40 -0.14 0.25
C THR A 237 -9.96 0.90 -0.76
N LEU A 238 -9.31 0.46 -1.85
CA LEU A 238 -8.91 1.33 -2.95
C LEU A 238 -9.52 0.88 -4.27
N GLY A 239 -9.99 1.85 -5.06
CA GLY A 239 -10.57 1.58 -6.38
C GLY A 239 -11.14 2.82 -7.05
N TYR A 240 -11.85 2.59 -8.15
CA TYR A 240 -12.45 3.61 -8.99
C TYR A 240 -13.98 3.60 -8.87
N PRO A 241 -14.55 4.06 -7.75
CA PRO A 241 -15.99 4.12 -7.62
C PRO A 241 -16.56 5.16 -8.59
N LYS A 242 -17.78 4.95 -9.06
CA LYS A 242 -18.49 5.98 -9.82
C LYS A 242 -18.80 7.17 -8.90
N LEU A 243 -18.19 8.33 -9.20
CA LEU A 243 -18.38 9.56 -8.44
C LEU A 243 -19.23 10.56 -9.22
N PRO A 244 -20.50 10.80 -8.81
CA PRO A 244 -21.36 11.77 -9.48
C PRO A 244 -20.74 13.17 -9.47
N GLY A 245 -20.77 13.84 -10.64
CA GLY A 245 -20.26 15.21 -10.79
C GLY A 245 -18.76 15.32 -11.09
N LEU A 246 -18.02 14.21 -11.11
CA LEU A 246 -16.64 14.20 -11.63
C LEU A 246 -16.63 13.78 -13.10
N ARG A 247 -15.78 14.46 -13.88
CA ARG A 247 -15.57 14.16 -15.30
C ARG A 247 -14.68 12.94 -15.51
N ASP A 248 -13.61 12.87 -14.73
CA ASP A 248 -12.56 11.86 -14.87
C ASP A 248 -12.62 10.87 -13.70
N ALA A 249 -12.34 9.60 -13.99
CA ALA A 249 -12.23 8.57 -12.98
C ALA A 249 -11.00 8.84 -12.10
N SER A 250 -11.16 8.69 -10.79
CA SER A 250 -10.08 8.88 -9.82
C SER A 250 -10.06 7.72 -8.85
N VAL A 251 -8.86 7.29 -8.46
CA VAL A 251 -8.68 6.37 -7.34
C VAL A 251 -9.23 7.05 -6.09
N THR A 252 -9.98 6.30 -5.31
CA THR A 252 -10.40 6.69 -3.96
C THR A 252 -9.84 5.69 -2.95
N MET A 253 -9.70 6.14 -1.71
CA MET A 253 -9.33 5.29 -0.60
C MET A 253 -10.30 5.54 0.56
N GLN A 254 -10.84 4.47 1.13
CA GLN A 254 -11.76 4.53 2.26
C GLN A 254 -11.21 3.71 3.43
N PRO A 255 -11.05 4.28 4.63
CA PRO A 255 -10.61 3.53 5.81
C PRO A 255 -11.75 2.71 6.42
N GLY A 256 -11.39 1.65 7.12
CA GLY A 256 -12.29 0.83 7.93
C GLY A 256 -11.51 -0.23 8.70
N ALA A 257 -12.21 -1.27 9.14
CA ALA A 257 -11.60 -2.43 9.79
C ALA A 257 -12.27 -3.71 9.32
N VAL A 258 -11.54 -4.82 9.36
CA VAL A 258 -12.12 -6.17 9.20
C VAL A 258 -13.06 -6.42 10.37
N THR A 259 -14.33 -6.69 10.07
CA THR A 259 -15.36 -6.98 11.08
C THR A 259 -15.59 -8.48 11.27
N ASN A 260 -15.31 -9.27 10.23
CA ASN A 260 -15.29 -10.73 10.30
C ASN A 260 -14.27 -11.28 9.31
N ALA A 261 -13.33 -12.10 9.78
CA ALA A 261 -12.25 -12.64 8.95
C ALA A 261 -12.70 -13.77 8.01
N ALA A 262 -13.81 -14.46 8.31
CA ALA A 262 -14.27 -15.58 7.51
C ALA A 262 -15.78 -15.77 7.60
N VAL A 263 -16.45 -15.67 6.45
CA VAL A 263 -17.86 -16.02 6.26
C VAL A 263 -18.01 -16.80 4.97
N THR A 264 -19.07 -17.60 4.87
CA THR A 264 -19.43 -18.30 3.64
C THR A 264 -20.70 -17.68 3.07
N SER A 265 -20.65 -17.25 1.81
CA SER A 265 -21.83 -16.71 1.11
C SER A 265 -22.88 -17.80 0.90
N LEU A 266 -24.11 -17.43 0.56
CA LEU A 266 -25.15 -18.39 0.19
C LEU A 266 -24.76 -19.24 -1.03
N ALA A 267 -23.88 -18.70 -1.89
CA ALA A 267 -23.33 -19.41 -3.05
C ALA A 267 -22.13 -20.33 -2.68
N GLY A 268 -21.74 -20.39 -1.40
CA GLY A 268 -20.62 -21.22 -0.93
C GLY A 268 -19.25 -20.55 -1.03
N GLU A 269 -19.18 -19.26 -1.37
CA GLU A 269 -17.91 -18.54 -1.54
C GLU A 269 -17.34 -18.13 -0.19
N GLN A 270 -16.01 -18.27 -0.05
CA GLN A 270 -15.31 -17.80 1.14
C GLN A 270 -15.04 -16.30 1.04
N LEU A 271 -15.57 -15.54 1.98
CA LEU A 271 -15.48 -14.08 2.03
C LEU A 271 -14.98 -13.62 3.41
N PHE A 272 -14.53 -12.37 3.49
CA PHE A 272 -14.38 -11.64 4.75
C PHE A 272 -15.21 -10.37 4.71
N LEU A 273 -15.55 -9.85 5.89
CA LEU A 273 -16.35 -8.64 6.05
C LEU A 273 -15.50 -7.50 6.60
N TYR A 274 -15.77 -6.28 6.13
CA TYR A 274 -15.11 -5.06 6.60
C TYR A 274 -16.04 -3.85 6.57
N SER A 275 -15.65 -2.77 7.25
CA SER A 275 -16.45 -1.54 7.39
C SER A 275 -16.04 -0.39 6.46
N ALA A 276 -14.92 -0.53 5.74
CA ALA A 276 -14.49 0.45 4.74
C ALA A 276 -15.52 0.57 3.60
N ILE A 277 -16.00 1.78 3.33
CA ILE A 277 -17.07 2.00 2.36
C ILE A 277 -16.66 1.54 0.96
N SER A 278 -17.42 0.60 0.40
CA SER A 278 -17.24 0.13 -0.97
C SER A 278 -18.44 0.48 -1.83
N ARG A 279 -18.18 0.90 -3.07
CA ARG A 279 -19.21 1.35 -4.01
C ARG A 279 -18.99 0.70 -5.38
N PRO A 280 -20.03 0.63 -6.23
CA PRO A 280 -19.86 0.15 -7.60
C PRO A 280 -18.69 0.86 -8.28
N GLY A 281 -17.77 0.06 -8.83
CA GLY A 281 -16.47 0.50 -9.35
C GLY A 281 -15.26 0.11 -8.48
N ASN A 282 -15.46 -0.15 -7.17
CA ASN A 282 -14.40 -0.68 -6.30
C ASN A 282 -14.16 -2.19 -6.50
N SER A 283 -15.10 -2.93 -7.10
CA SER A 283 -14.97 -4.36 -7.33
C SER A 283 -13.67 -4.70 -8.05
N GLY A 284 -12.92 -5.67 -7.52
CA GLY A 284 -11.59 -6.05 -8.00
C GLY A 284 -10.45 -5.15 -7.53
N GLY A 285 -10.76 -4.08 -6.79
CA GLY A 285 -9.78 -3.23 -6.12
C GLY A 285 -9.30 -3.83 -4.80
N PRO A 286 -8.05 -3.56 -4.39
CA PRO A 286 -7.49 -4.18 -3.20
C PRO A 286 -8.08 -3.59 -1.92
N VAL A 287 -8.25 -4.48 -0.94
CA VAL A 287 -8.40 -4.13 0.47
C VAL A 287 -7.02 -4.29 1.11
N MET A 288 -6.42 -3.17 1.50
CA MET A 288 -5.05 -3.09 2.00
C MET A 288 -5.04 -2.91 3.51
N SER A 289 -4.12 -3.55 4.24
CA SER A 289 -3.90 -3.23 5.65
C SER A 289 -3.11 -1.93 5.84
N ASP A 290 -3.19 -1.36 7.04
CA ASP A 290 -2.37 -0.22 7.48
C ASP A 290 -0.87 -0.51 7.57
N ASP A 291 -0.49 -1.79 7.55
CA ASP A 291 0.89 -2.22 7.42
C ASP A 291 1.34 -2.39 5.96
N GLY A 292 0.41 -2.37 4.98
CA GLY A 292 0.69 -2.51 3.55
C GLY A 292 0.59 -3.94 3.00
N TYR A 293 -0.20 -4.82 3.62
CA TYR A 293 -0.52 -6.14 3.07
C TYR A 293 -1.77 -6.06 2.19
N VAL A 294 -1.85 -6.91 1.17
CA VAL A 294 -3.11 -7.11 0.43
C VAL A 294 -3.95 -8.11 1.23
N VAL A 295 -4.97 -7.63 1.92
CA VAL A 295 -5.87 -8.45 2.74
C VAL A 295 -6.91 -9.17 1.88
N GLY A 296 -7.26 -8.58 0.73
CA GLY A 296 -8.18 -9.17 -0.22
C GLY A 296 -8.54 -8.27 -1.38
N LEU A 297 -9.55 -8.67 -2.16
CA LEU A 297 -10.17 -7.86 -3.19
C LEU A 297 -11.59 -7.49 -2.75
N SER A 298 -11.96 -6.23 -2.94
CA SER A 298 -13.31 -5.74 -2.68
C SER A 298 -14.28 -6.36 -3.69
N ILE A 299 -15.43 -6.84 -3.20
CA ILE A 299 -16.58 -7.18 -4.03
C ILE A 299 -17.69 -6.19 -3.72
N VAL A 300 -18.23 -5.57 -4.76
CA VAL A 300 -19.44 -4.76 -4.68
C VAL A 300 -20.39 -5.28 -5.73
N ASP A 301 -21.43 -5.99 -5.28
CA ASP A 301 -22.48 -6.53 -6.15
C ASP A 301 -22.98 -5.42 -7.08
N ALA A 302 -22.74 -5.58 -8.38
CA ALA A 302 -23.19 -4.64 -9.40
C ALA A 302 -24.72 -4.69 -9.60
N THR A 303 -25.43 -5.62 -8.93
CA THR A 303 -26.86 -5.93 -9.13
C THR A 303 -27.76 -5.65 -7.92
N GLY A 304 -27.36 -4.80 -6.97
CA GLY A 304 -28.34 -4.15 -6.09
C GLY A 304 -28.91 -5.00 -4.94
N SER A 305 -28.06 -5.69 -4.19
CA SER A 305 -28.40 -6.19 -2.83
C SER A 305 -28.27 -5.11 -1.75
N TYR A 306 -28.02 -3.84 -2.12
CA TYR A 306 -27.92 -2.70 -1.18
C TYR A 306 -28.73 -1.45 -1.55
N ASP A 307 -29.46 -1.43 -2.66
CA ASP A 307 -30.32 -0.30 -3.01
C ASP A 307 -31.82 -0.67 -2.99
N ALA A 308 -32.52 -0.01 -2.06
CA ALA A 308 -33.97 0.16 -1.96
C ALA A 308 -34.82 -1.03 -1.44
N GLY A 309 -34.73 -1.33 -0.14
CA GLY A 309 -35.86 -1.98 0.55
C GLY A 309 -35.55 -2.68 1.86
N ASP A 310 -34.43 -3.40 1.96
CA ASP A 310 -34.12 -4.25 3.10
C ASP A 310 -32.73 -3.93 3.67
N ALA A 311 -32.71 -3.65 4.97
CA ALA A 311 -31.57 -3.50 5.88
C ALA A 311 -30.25 -2.96 5.27
N PHE A 312 -29.95 -1.69 5.52
CA PHE A 312 -28.59 -1.14 5.39
C PHE A 312 -27.60 -2.02 6.18
N SER A 313 -26.82 -2.84 5.47
CA SER A 313 -25.69 -3.54 6.08
C SER A 313 -24.51 -2.57 6.08
N PRO A 314 -23.98 -2.16 7.24
CA PRO A 314 -22.76 -1.35 7.31
C PRO A 314 -21.51 -2.19 7.01
N HIS A 315 -21.67 -3.40 6.48
CA HIS A 315 -20.59 -4.35 6.20
C HIS A 315 -20.52 -4.62 4.72
N TYR A 316 -19.31 -4.48 4.19
CA TYR A 316 -18.91 -4.84 2.84
C TYR A 316 -18.16 -6.15 2.87
N ALA A 317 -18.11 -6.84 1.74
CA ALA A 317 -17.42 -8.12 1.61
C ALA A 317 -16.20 -8.02 0.69
N GLY A 318 -15.29 -8.96 0.85
CA GLY A 318 -14.15 -9.13 -0.03
C GLY A 318 -13.70 -10.58 -0.10
N ILE A 319 -12.94 -10.89 -1.14
CA ILE A 319 -12.30 -12.20 -1.35
C ILE A 319 -11.02 -12.22 -0.52
N PRO A 320 -10.82 -13.17 0.42
CA PRO A 320 -9.64 -13.20 1.28
C PRO A 320 -8.35 -13.41 0.50
N GLY A 321 -7.24 -12.82 0.97
CA GLY A 321 -5.93 -12.90 0.32
C GLY A 321 -5.48 -14.33 0.00
N GLN A 322 -5.67 -15.27 0.92
CA GLN A 322 -5.33 -16.68 0.72
C GLN A 322 -6.16 -17.35 -0.40
N VAL A 323 -7.42 -16.95 -0.55
CA VAL A 323 -8.31 -17.48 -1.59
C VAL A 323 -7.90 -16.94 -2.95
N ILE A 324 -7.48 -15.67 -3.02
CA ILE A 324 -6.96 -15.05 -4.24
C ILE A 324 -5.69 -15.73 -4.72
N VAL A 325 -4.72 -15.94 -3.82
CA VAL A 325 -3.45 -16.58 -4.15
C VAL A 325 -3.70 -17.99 -4.70
N SER A 326 -4.50 -18.80 -3.99
CA SER A 326 -4.89 -20.14 -4.46
C SER A 326 -5.59 -20.11 -5.81
N ALA A 327 -6.53 -19.17 -6.03
CA ALA A 327 -7.25 -19.08 -7.29
C ALA A 327 -6.35 -18.67 -8.47
N VAL A 328 -5.36 -17.80 -8.24
CA VAL A 328 -4.39 -17.40 -9.28
C VAL A 328 -3.40 -18.53 -9.58
N GLU A 329 -2.99 -19.29 -8.58
CA GLU A 329 -2.21 -20.53 -8.77
C GLU A 329 -2.99 -21.55 -9.61
N ASP A 330 -4.27 -21.78 -9.29
CA ASP A 330 -5.16 -22.71 -9.99
C ASP A 330 -5.37 -22.34 -11.48
N LEU A 331 -5.31 -21.05 -11.82
CA LEU A 331 -5.38 -20.58 -13.22
C LEU A 331 -4.14 -20.96 -14.05
N GLY A 332 -3.02 -21.32 -13.41
CA GLY A 332 -1.84 -21.85 -14.10
C GLY A 332 -1.09 -20.86 -15.00
N LEU A 333 -1.20 -19.56 -14.71
CA LEU A 333 -0.65 -18.47 -15.55
C LEU A 333 0.83 -18.16 -15.27
N GLY A 334 1.45 -18.81 -14.28
CA GLY A 334 2.83 -18.54 -13.87
C GLY A 334 3.00 -17.22 -13.11
N ILE A 335 1.92 -16.68 -12.54
CA ILE A 335 1.92 -15.46 -11.71
C ILE A 335 2.26 -15.88 -10.27
N ASP A 336 3.34 -15.34 -9.72
CA ASP A 336 3.79 -15.62 -8.35
C ASP A 336 3.29 -14.55 -7.37
N LEU A 337 2.15 -14.80 -6.74
CA LEU A 337 1.62 -13.94 -5.69
C LEU A 337 2.19 -14.35 -4.33
N GLN A 338 2.99 -13.47 -3.72
CA GLN A 338 3.55 -13.73 -2.39
C GLN A 338 2.46 -13.76 -1.33
N PHE A 339 2.47 -14.78 -0.47
CA PHE A 339 1.56 -14.92 0.66
C PHE A 339 2.30 -15.05 1.99
N GLU A 340 1.73 -14.47 3.04
CA GLU A 340 2.24 -14.56 4.41
C GLU A 340 1.14 -14.96 5.38
N ALA A 341 1.35 -16.10 6.05
CA ALA A 341 0.45 -16.58 7.10
C ALA A 341 0.75 -15.87 8.43
N PHE A 342 -0.27 -15.71 9.27
CA PHE A 342 -0.04 -15.42 10.68
C PHE A 342 0.58 -16.64 11.37
N GLU A 343 1.56 -16.42 12.24
CA GLU A 343 2.13 -17.45 13.13
C GLU A 343 1.17 -17.82 14.28
#